data_AF-A0A0R2MXS5-F1
#
_entry.id   AF-A0A0R2MXS5-F1
#
_cell.length_a   1.000
_cell.length_b   1.000
_cell.length_c   1.000
_cell.angle_alpha   90.00
_cell.angle_beta   90.00
_cell.angle_gamma   90.00
#
_symmetry.space_group_name_H-M   'P 1'
#
loop_
_entity.id
_entity.type
_entity.pdbx_description
1 polymer ?
#
loop_
_entity_poly.entity_id
_entity_poly.type
_entity_poly.pdbx_seq_one_letter_code
_entity_poly.pdbx_strand_id
1 'polypeptide(L)' 'MTKHYLDTHNLTYTEHNINEEPEYIDYLKDKGYQMVPVLEAGTMTFSGFRPDELKQLAV' A
#
# COMPACT_ATOMS: atom_id res chain seq x y z
N MET A 1 8.05 -6.17 8.75
CA MET A 1 7.68 -7.43 8.08
C MET A 1 7.31 -7.22 6.61
N THR A 2 6.42 -6.29 6.24
CA THR A 2 6.10 -6.00 4.82
C THR A 2 7.22 -5.35 4.02
N LYS A 3 7.85 -4.29 4.55
CA LYS A 3 9.01 -3.64 3.89
C LYS A 3 10.14 -4.63 3.63
N HIS A 4 10.47 -5.45 4.62
CA HIS A 4 11.53 -6.46 4.48
C HIS A 4 11.21 -7.50 3.39
N TYR A 5 9.94 -7.85 3.21
CA TYR A 5 9.52 -8.74 2.14
C TYR A 5 9.66 -8.09 0.77
N LEU A 6 9.20 -6.83 0.62
CA LEU A 6 9.37 -6.05 -0.61
C LEU A 6 10.85 -5.85 -0.98
N ASP A 7 11.68 -5.49 0.01
CA ASP A 7 13.15 -5.39 -0.15
C ASP A 7 13.79 -6.72 -0.56
N THR A 8 13.41 -7.83 0.09
CA THR A 8 13.95 -9.17 -0.23
C THR A 8 13.58 -9.60 -1.64
N HIS A 9 12.40 -9.18 -2.13
CA HIS A 9 11.94 -9.46 -3.48
C HIS A 9 12.31 -8.37 -4.50
N ASN A 10 13.13 -7.38 -4.11
CA ASN A 10 13.58 -6.28 -4.95
C ASN A 10 12.44 -5.46 -5.59
N LEU A 11 11.25 -5.49 -4.98
CA LEU A 11 10.08 -4.81 -5.47
C LEU A 11 10.18 -3.32 -5.14
N THR A 12 10.10 -2.50 -6.18
CA THR A 12 10.04 -1.04 -6.00
C THR A 12 8.68 -0.68 -5.42
N TYR A 13 8.66 -0.10 -4.23
CA TYR A 13 7.45 0.40 -3.59
C TYR A 13 7.64 1.86 -3.18
N THR A 14 6.55 2.61 -3.22
CA THR A 14 6.51 3.98 -2.70
C THR A 14 5.62 3.99 -1.46
N GLU A 15 6.16 4.46 -0.35
CA GLU A 15 5.37 4.68 0.85
C GLU A 15 4.90 6.14 0.86
N HIS A 16 3.59 6.33 0.78
CA HIS A 16 2.95 7.63 0.99
C HIS A 16 2.38 7.68 2.40
N ASN A 17 2.95 8.54 3.24
CA ASN A 17 2.52 8.68 4.62
C ASN A 17 1.51 9.82 4.71
N ILE A 18 0.25 9.48 5.00
CA ILE A 18 -0.83 10.47 5.14
C ILE A 18 -0.59 11.53 6.24
N ASN A 19 0.34 11.30 7.17
CA ASN A 19 0.74 12.30 8.16
C ASN A 19 1.67 13.37 7.57
N GLU A 20 2.47 13.00 6.57
CA GLU A 20 3.41 13.90 5.89
C GLU A 20 2.78 14.51 4.63
N GLU A 21 1.95 13.73 3.93
CA GLU A 21 1.26 14.11 2.70
C GLU A 21 -0.27 14.02 2.91
N PRO A 22 -0.89 15.06 3.50
CA PRO A 22 -2.32 15.07 3.79
C PRO A 22 -3.20 15.05 2.52
N GLU A 23 -2.63 15.33 1.34
CA GLU A 23 -3.32 15.17 0.04
C GLU A 23 -3.83 13.75 -0.20
N TYR A 24 -3.13 12.74 0.33
CA TYR A 24 -3.58 11.35 0.24
C TYR A 24 -4.79 11.07 1.14
N ILE A 25 -5.09 11.91 2.14
CA ILE A 25 -6.30 11.76 2.95
C ILE A 25 -7.54 12.01 2.09
N ASP A 26 -7.51 13.06 1.27
CA ASP A 26 -8.60 13.35 0.33
C ASP A 26 -8.69 12.27 -0.76
N TYR A 27 -7.56 11.79 -1.27
CA TYR A 27 -7.52 10.65 -2.19
C TYR A 27 -8.17 9.38 -1.61
N LEU A 28 -7.83 9.03 -0.36
CA LEU A 28 -8.41 7.88 0.33
C LEU A 28 -9.92 8.03 0.54
N LYS A 29 -10.35 9.23 0.93
CA LYS A 29 -11.78 9.55 1.09
C LYS A 29 -12.53 9.47 -0.23
N ASP A 30 -11.98 10.00 -1.31
CA ASP A 30 -12.59 9.98 -2.65
C ASP A 30 -12.78 8.54 -3.16
N LYS A 31 -11.78 7.67 -2.90
CA LYS A 31 -11.89 6.22 -3.18
C LYS A 31 -12.77 5.44 -2.20
N GLY A 32 -13.30 6.08 -1.15
CA GLY A 32 -14.17 5.44 -0.16
C GLY A 32 -13.42 4.53 0.84
N TYR A 33 -12.09 4.64 0.92
CA TYR A 33 -11.32 3.90 1.91
C TYR A 33 -11.47 4.57 3.28
N GLN A 34 -12.04 3.83 4.23
CA GLN A 34 -12.22 4.29 5.61
C GLN A 34 -11.12 3.80 6.56
N MET A 35 -10.20 2.97 6.06
CA MET A 35 -9.18 2.31 6.87
C MET A 35 -7.81 2.36 6.20
N VAL A 36 -6.80 2.68 7.01
CA VAL A 36 -5.38 2.69 6.66
C VAL A 36 -4.67 1.53 7.37
N PRO A 37 -3.57 0.98 6.83
CA PRO A 37 -2.86 1.37 5.61
C PRO A 37 -3.57 0.92 4.32
N VAL A 38 -3.43 1.68 3.24
CA VAL A 38 -3.86 1.28 1.89
C VAL A 38 -2.62 1.00 1.07
N LEU A 39 -2.61 -0.13 0.38
CA LEU A 39 -1.54 -0.51 -0.53
C LEU A 39 -2.08 -0.50 -1.96
N GLU A 40 -1.34 0.17 -2.83
CA GLU A 40 -1.58 0.20 -4.27
C GLU A 40 -0.39 -0.45 -4.98
N ALA A 41 -0.68 -1.50 -5.72
CA ALA A 41 0.30 -2.28 -6.44
C ALA A 41 -0.18 -2.48 -7.89
N GLY A 42 0.21 -1.53 -8.73
CA GLY A 42 -0.21 -1.48 -10.13
C GLY A 42 -1.73 -1.42 -10.26
N THR A 43 -2.34 -2.50 -10.73
CA THR A 43 -3.79 -2.64 -10.93
C THR A 43 -4.55 -3.11 -9.70
N MET A 44 -3.86 -3.54 -8.64
CA MET A 44 -4.48 -4.00 -7.40
C MET A 44 -4.39 -2.90 -6.33
N THR A 45 -5.53 -2.56 -5.76
CA THR A 45 -5.60 -1.70 -4.58
C THR A 45 -6.31 -2.45 -3.47
N PHE A 46 -5.68 -2.55 -2.31
CA PHE A 46 -6.29 -3.17 -1.14
C PHE A 46 -6.08 -2.31 0.10
N SER A 47 -7.09 -2.32 0.96
CA SER A 47 -7.04 -1.64 2.24
C SER A 47 -6.80 -2.65 3.35
N GLY A 48 -5.89 -2.29 4.26
CA GLY A 48 -5.40 -3.13 5.34
C GLY A 48 -4.09 -3.86 5.03
N PHE A 49 -3.53 -4.44 6.08
CA PHE A 49 -2.29 -5.21 6.00
C PHE A 49 -2.56 -6.63 5.50
N ARG A 50 -2.34 -6.89 4.21
CA ARG A 50 -2.56 -8.19 3.56
C ARG A 50 -1.24 -8.83 3.11
N PRO A 51 -0.63 -9.70 3.92
CA PRO A 51 0.61 -10.38 3.55
C PRO A 51 0.43 -11.32 2.35
N ASP A 52 -0.77 -11.87 2.13
CA ASP A 52 -1.07 -12.74 0.99
C ASP A 52 -1.03 -12.00 -0.37
N GLU A 53 -1.51 -10.75 -0.44
CA GLU A 53 -1.45 -9.95 -1.68
C GLU A 53 -0.03 -9.48 -1.99
N LEU A 54 0.73 -9.13 -0.95
CA LEU A 54 2.16 -8.85 -1.08
C LEU A 54 2.95 -10.04 -1.64
N LYS A 55 2.56 -11.28 -1.30
CA LYS A 55 3.16 -12.48 -1.88
C LYS A 55 2.81 -12.65 -3.36
N GLN A 56 1.61 -12.29 -3.79
CA GLN A 56 1.22 -12.36 -5.21
C GLN A 56 1.97 -11.35 -6.08
N LEU A 57 2.35 -10.20 -5.52
CA LEU A 57 3.12 -9.17 -6.21
C LEU A 57 4.61 -9.50 -6.32
N ALA A 58 5.09 -10.46 -5.54
CA ALA A 58 6.49 -10.89 -5.48
C ALA A 58 6.83 -12.07 -6.41
N VAL A 59 6.00 -12.32 -7.43
CA VAL A 59 6.20 -13.36 -8.46
C VAL A 59 6.96 -12.81 -9.65
#